data_AF-A0A3E2NII0-F1
#
_entry.id   AF-A0A3E2NII0-F1
#
_cell.length_a   1.000
_cell.length_b   1.000
_cell.length_c   1.000
_cell.angle_alpha   90.00
_cell.angle_beta   90.00
_cell.angle_gamma   90.00
#
_symmetry.space_group_name_H-M   'P 1'
#
loop_
_entity.id
_entity.type
_entity.pdbx_description
1 polymer ?
#
loop_
_entity_poly.entity_id
_entity_poly.type
_entity_poly.pdbx_seq_one_letter_code
_entity_poly.pdbx_strand_id
1 'polypeptide(L)' 'MAYNIMKQHARFKLHAIERLNLLLDKESFCEIGKDVAEHGGTYSDSEFPYDGVITGYGYIEKQLVFVYAQDFTICDFKWR' A
#
# COMPACT_ATOMS: atom_id res chain seq x y z
N MET A 1 1.42 7.44 -9.25
CA MET A 1 0.34 7.48 -8.25
C MET A 1 0.79 8.30 -7.07
N ALA A 2 -0.08 9.19 -6.58
CA ALA A 2 0.17 9.96 -5.36
C ALA A 2 -0.51 9.23 -4.19
N TYR A 3 0.27 8.73 -3.23
CA TYR A 3 -0.26 8.14 -2.00
C TYR A 3 -0.76 9.24 -1.06
N ASN A 4 -1.87 9.02 -0.35
CA ASN A 4 -2.40 9.97 0.63
C ASN A 4 -1.68 9.86 1.99
N ILE A 5 -0.40 10.24 2.00
CA ILE A 5 0.47 10.10 3.18
C ILE A 5 0.02 11.03 4.33
N MET A 6 -0.44 12.24 3.99
CA MET A 6 -0.84 13.26 4.97
C MET A 6 -1.94 12.79 5.93
N LYS A 7 -2.89 11.97 5.45
CA LYS A 7 -3.99 11.42 6.28
C LYS A 7 -3.46 10.52 7.40
N GLN A 8 -2.38 9.77 7.18
CA GLN A 8 -1.75 8.93 8.22
C GLN A 8 -0.84 9.76 9.13
N HIS A 9 -0.09 10.71 8.56
CA HIS A 9 0.77 11.61 9.36
C HIS A 9 -0.04 12.45 10.35
N ALA A 10 -1.24 12.90 9.98
CA ALA A 10 -2.16 13.59 10.88
C ALA A 10 -2.58 12.74 12.10
N ARG A 11 -2.45 11.41 12.01
CA ARG A 11 -2.74 10.46 13.11
C ARG A 11 -1.46 9.93 13.78
N PHE A 12 -0.31 10.56 13.53
CA PHE A 12 1.01 10.11 13.98
C PHE A 12 1.35 8.67 13.54
N LYS A 13 0.87 8.26 12.36
CA LYS A 13 1.14 6.95 11.76
C LYS A 13 1.89 7.12 10.45
N LEU A 14 2.78 6.18 10.17
CA LEU A 14 3.44 6.08 8.87
C LEU A 14 2.51 5.44 7.84
N HIS A 15 2.61 5.91 6.60
CA HIS A 15 1.92 5.28 5.47
C HIS A 15 2.46 3.86 5.21
N ALA A 16 1.69 3.03 4.49
CA ALA A 16 2.12 1.69 4.12
C ALA A 16 3.46 1.67 3.36
N ILE A 17 3.66 2.60 2.41
CA ILE A 17 4.91 2.69 1.64
C ILE A 17 6.10 3.13 2.51
N GLU A 18 5.87 4.04 3.45
CA GLU A 18 6.91 4.52 4.36
C GLU A 18 7.36 3.41 5.31
N ARG A 19 6.42 2.58 5.78
CA ARG A 19 6.73 1.40 6.58
C ARG A 19 7.57 0.39 5.81
N LEU A 20 7.23 0.13 4.54
CA LEU A 20 7.99 -0.78 3.68
C LEU A 20 9.41 -0.25 3.41
N ASN A 21 9.55 1.04 3.11
CA ASN A 21 10.85 1.67 2.88
C ASN A 21 11.75 1.71 4.13
N LEU A 22 11.17 1.68 5.34
CA LEU A 22 11.95 1.59 6.58
C LEU A 22 12.36 0.16 6.92
N LEU A 23 11.55 -0.83 6.52
CA LEU A 23 11.81 -2.24 6.81
C LEU A 23 12.83 -2.85 5.83
N LEU A 24 12.71 -2.50 4.55
CA LEU A 24 13.52 -3.06 3.48
C LEU A 24 14.83 -2.28 3.28
N ASP A 25 15.82 -2.98 2.73
CA ASP A 25 17.07 -2.37 2.28
C ASP A 25 16.76 -1.26 1.25
N LYS A 26 17.55 -0.19 1.26
CA LYS A 26 17.34 0.97 0.36
C LYS A 26 17.29 0.52 -1.10
N GLU A 27 16.32 1.06 -1.84
CA GLU A 27 16.14 0.80 -3.28
C GLU A 27 15.88 -0.68 -3.64
N SER A 28 15.51 -1.51 -2.66
CA SER A 28 15.31 -2.94 -2.86
C SER A 28 13.85 -3.34 -3.11
N PHE A 29 12.90 -2.46 -2.79
CA PHE A 29 11.47 -2.76 -2.88
C PHE A 29 10.98 -2.78 -4.33
N CYS A 30 10.37 -3.89 -4.72
CA CYS A 30 9.67 -4.06 -5.98
C CYS A 30 8.19 -4.41 -5.70
N GLU A 31 7.31 -3.51 -6.12
CA GLU A 31 5.86 -3.66 -5.97
C GLU A 31 5.30 -4.68 -6.98
N ILE A 32 4.48 -5.61 -6.51
CA ILE A 32 3.75 -6.58 -7.32
C ILE A 32 2.27 -6.24 -7.25
N GLY A 33 1.56 -6.29 -8.39
CA GLY A 33 0.10 -6.12 -8.40
C GLY A 33 -0.39 -4.67 -8.46
N LYS A 34 0.52 -3.73 -8.78
CA LYS A 34 0.26 -2.29 -8.88
C LYS A 34 -0.90 -1.91 -9.82
N ASP A 35 -1.20 -2.74 -10.81
CA ASP A 35 -2.27 -2.52 -11.81
C ASP A 35 -3.46 -3.48 -11.65
N VAL A 36 -3.52 -4.26 -10.55
CA VAL A 36 -4.66 -5.12 -10.27
C VAL A 36 -5.74 -4.29 -9.59
N ALA A 37 -6.60 -3.67 -10.41
CA ALA A 37 -7.88 -3.15 -9.94
C ALA A 37 -8.78 -4.33 -9.53
N GLU A 38 -9.50 -4.18 -8.42
CA GLU A 38 -10.53 -5.10 -7.96
C GLU A 38 -11.40 -5.60 -9.14
N HIS A 39 -11.37 -6.90 -9.40
CA HIS A 39 -12.27 -7.53 -10.37
C HIS A 39 -13.42 -8.18 -9.61
N GLY A 40 -14.43 -7.39 -9.22
CA GLY A 40 -15.65 -7.98 -8.69
C GLY A 40 -16.54 -7.11 -7.80
N GLY A 41 -17.42 -6.33 -8.44
CA GLY A 41 -18.80 -6.20 -7.97
C GLY A 41 -19.19 -4.85 -7.36
N THR A 42 -20.00 -4.09 -8.12
CA THR A 42 -20.91 -3.04 -7.64
C THR A 42 -20.32 -1.73 -7.08
N TYR A 43 -19.05 -1.41 -7.32
CA TYR A 43 -18.57 -0.03 -7.15
C TYR A 43 -18.05 0.52 -8.47
N SER A 44 -18.91 1.30 -9.11
CA SER A 44 -18.61 2.08 -10.30
C SER A 44 -17.47 3.04 -10.04
N ASP A 45 -16.43 2.92 -10.86
CA ASP A 45 -15.53 3.98 -11.30
C ASP A 45 -14.77 4.80 -10.24
N SER A 46 -13.46 4.53 -10.19
CA SER A 46 -12.43 5.59 -10.26
C SER A 46 -12.09 6.44 -9.03
N GLU A 47 -12.30 5.99 -7.78
CA GLU A 47 -11.76 6.74 -6.62
C GLU A 47 -10.49 6.16 -6.00
N PHE A 48 -10.19 4.86 -6.17
CA PHE A 48 -9.03 4.24 -5.53
C PHE A 48 -8.14 3.49 -6.54
N PRO A 49 -6.84 3.85 -6.67
CA PRO A 49 -5.95 3.27 -7.68
C PRO A 49 -5.47 1.84 -7.38
N TYR A 50 -5.80 1.27 -6.21
CA TYR A 50 -5.44 -0.09 -5.78
C TYR A 50 -6.39 -0.56 -4.66
N ASP A 51 -6.39 -1.87 -4.38
CA ASP A 51 -7.23 -2.57 -3.38
C ASP A 51 -6.85 -2.26 -1.91
N GLY A 52 -6.30 -1.09 -1.63
CA GLY A 52 -5.88 -0.71 -0.28
C GLY A 52 -4.76 -1.58 0.32
N VAL A 53 -4.13 -2.46 -0.46
CA VAL A 53 -2.99 -3.27 -0.02
C VAL A 53 -1.84 -3.07 -1.01
N ILE A 54 -0.65 -2.81 -0.46
CA ILE A 54 0.59 -2.72 -1.22
C ILE A 54 1.34 -4.05 -1.03
N THR A 55 1.48 -4.82 -2.09
CA THR A 55 2.20 -6.10 -2.11
C THR A 55 3.51 -5.99 -2.87
N GLY A 56 4.52 -6.78 -2.49
CA GLY A 56 5.79 -6.78 -3.20
C GLY A 56 6.83 -7.70 -2.57
N TYR A 57 8.06 -7.52 -3.02
CA TYR A 57 9.24 -8.20 -2.50
C TYR A 57 10.39 -7.21 -2.36
N GLY A 58 11.38 -7.58 -1.55
CA GLY A 58 12.58 -6.80 -1.37
C GLY A 58 13.63 -7.59 -0.61
N TYR A 59 14.63 -6.88 -0.09
CA TYR A 59 15.70 -7.50 0.70
C TYR A 59 15.70 -6.93 2.12
N ILE A 60 15.91 -7.79 3.11
CA ILE A 60 16.23 -7.41 4.49
C ILE A 60 17.55 -8.08 4.82
N GLU A 61 18.59 -7.31 5.12
CA GLU A 61 19.93 -7.84 5.40
C GLU A 61 20.42 -8.77 4.26
N LYS A 62 20.16 -8.40 3.00
CA LYS A 62 20.45 -9.19 1.79
C LYS A 62 19.68 -10.51 1.65
N GLN A 63 18.68 -10.77 2.48
CA GLN A 63 17.80 -11.92 2.33
C GLN A 63 16.53 -11.51 1.59
N LEU A 64 16.14 -12.29 0.58
CA LEU A 64 14.91 -12.06 -0.17
C LEU A 64 13.69 -12.29 0.73
N VAL A 65 12.82 -11.30 0.82
CA VAL A 65 11.57 -11.38 1.57
C VAL A 65 10.39 -10.93 0.73
N PHE A 66 9.23 -11.53 1.00
CA PHE A 66 7.95 -11.11 0.45
C PHE A 66 7.19 -10.33 1.51
N VAL A 67 6.60 -9.22 1.11
CA VAL A 67 5.97 -8.27 2.02
C VAL A 67 4.62 -7.82 1.49
N TYR A 68 3.72 -7.54 2.43
CA TYR A 68 2.48 -6.83 2.15
C TYR A 68 2.24 -5.80 3.25
N ALA A 69 1.67 -4.66 2.88
CA ALA A 69 1.30 -3.61 3.81
C ALA A 69 -0.08 -3.06 3.45
N GLN A 70 -1.02 -3.18 4.39
CA GLN A 70 -2.35 -2.61 4.24
C GLN A 70 -2.35 -1.10 4.46
N ASP A 71 -2.99 -0.38 3.55
CA ASP A 71 -3.21 1.05 3.56
C ASP A 71 -4.58 1.42 4.16
N PHE A 72 -4.53 1.86 5.41
CA PHE A 72 -5.70 2.31 6.15
C PHE A 72 -6.29 3.65 5.67
N THR A 73 -5.73 4.30 4.65
CA THR A 73 -6.34 5.49 4.05
C THR A 73 -7.51 5.17 3.14
N ILE A 74 -7.52 3.95 2.57
CA ILE A 74 -8.51 3.44 1.61
C ILE A 74 -9.60 2.63 2.30
N CYS A 75 -9.27 1.88 3.37
CA CYS A 75 -10.25 1.13 4.17
C CYS A 75 -11.17 2.01 5.05
N ASP A 76 -11.46 3.26 4.68
CA ASP A 76 -12.60 3.97 5.28
C ASP A 76 -13.88 3.37 4.69
N PHE A 77 -14.22 2.20 5.21
CA PHE A 77 -15.46 1.49 4.92
C PHE A 77 -16.60 2.34 5.50
N LYS A 78 -17.03 3.35 4.75
CA LYS A 78 -18.25 4.10 5.05
C LYS A 78 -19.43 3.14 4.89
N TRP A 79 -19.87 2.54 5.99
CA TRP A 79 -21.19 1.91 6.11
C TRP A 79 -22.31 2.95 6.17
N ARG A 80 -22.30 3.99 5.33
CA ARG A 80 -23.28 5.06 5.40
C ARG A 80 -23.71 5.58 4.06
#